data_AF-A0A963JE04-F1
#
_entry.id   AF-A0A963JE04-F1
#
_cell.length_a   1.000
_cell.length_b   1.000
_cell.length_c   1.000
_cell.angle_alpha   90.00
_cell.angle_beta   90.00
_cell.angle_gamma   90.00
#
_symmetry.space_group_name_H-M   'P 1'
#
loop_
_entity.id
_entity.type
_entity.pdbx_description
1 polymer ?
#
loop_
_entity_poly.entity_id
_entity_poly.type
_entity_poly.pdbx_seq_one_letter_code
_entity_poly.pdbx_strand_id
1 'polypeptide(L)'
;MLARHAPGYRPREAQQRLAEAVADAVTSRGALVAEAGTGVGKTYAYLVPLLLAGGRALVSTATKSLQDQLFLRDLPRLRDALGVPVTL
;
A
#
# COMPACT_ATOMS: atom_id res chain seq x y z
N MET A 1 -5.39 6.94 -10.50
CA MET A 1 -6.66 7.05 -9.74
C MET A 1 -6.47 7.72 -8.38
N LEU A 2 -5.52 7.27 -7.54
CA LEU A 2 -5.27 7.84 -6.20
C LEU A 2 -4.92 9.34 -6.20
N ALA A 3 -4.13 9.80 -7.18
CA ALA A 3 -3.76 11.20 -7.32
C ALA A 3 -4.96 12.16 -7.43
N ARG A 4 -6.12 11.68 -7.91
CA ARG A 4 -7.33 12.49 -8.09
C ARG A 4 -8.11 12.69 -6.78
N HIS A 5 -7.83 11.89 -5.76
CA HIS A 5 -8.53 11.90 -4.47
C HIS A 5 -7.73 12.59 -3.35
N ALA A 6 -6.57 13.18 -3.68
CA ALA A 6 -5.68 13.84 -2.73
C ALA A 6 -5.26 15.23 -3.24
N PRO A 7 -5.93 16.32 -2.79
CA PRO A 7 -5.52 17.68 -3.10
C PRO A 7 -4.04 17.90 -2.71
N GLY A 8 -3.21 18.37 -3.65
CA GLY A 8 -1.77 18.55 -3.43
C GLY A 8 -0.91 17.29 -3.58
N TYR A 9 -1.46 16.19 -4.13
CA TYR A 9 -0.68 15.01 -4.46
C TYR A 9 0.51 15.33 -5.36
N ARG A 10 1.69 14.89 -4.96
CA ARG A 10 2.89 14.87 -5.81
C ARG A 10 3.37 13.43 -5.97
N PRO A 11 3.57 12.96 -7.21
CA PRO A 11 4.15 11.65 -7.43
C PRO A 11 5.54 11.57 -6.78
N ARG A 12 5.80 10.46 -6.11
CA ARG A 12 7.09 10.16 -5.48
C ARG A 12 7.65 8.94 -6.18
N GLU A 13 8.70 9.12 -6.96
CA GLU A 13 9.29 8.04 -7.76
C GLU A 13 9.66 6.82 -6.90
N ALA A 14 10.22 7.05 -5.71
CA ALA A 14 10.54 5.98 -4.76
C ALA A 14 9.30 5.20 -4.29
N GLN A 15 8.13 5.84 -4.20
CA GLN A 15 6.87 5.16 -3.89
C GLN A 15 6.43 4.25 -5.04
N GLN A 16 6.53 4.73 -6.28
CA GLN A 16 6.17 3.97 -7.47
C GLN A 16 7.07 2.76 -7.66
N ARG A 17 8.40 2.94 -7.57
CA ARG A 17 9.35 1.83 -7.69
C ARG A 17 9.11 0.75 -6.63
N LEU A 18 8.81 1.14 -5.38
CA LEU A 18 8.47 0.17 -4.35
C LEU A 18 7.15 -0.54 -4.65
N ALA A 19 6.15 0.17 -5.17
CA ALA A 19 4.86 -0.45 -5.51
C ALA A 19 4.99 -1.47 -6.66
N GLU A 20 5.77 -1.13 -7.68
CA GLU A 20 6.10 -2.04 -8.79
C GLU A 20 6.85 -3.27 -8.28
N ALA A 21 7.90 -3.09 -7.48
CA ALA A 21 8.65 -4.21 -6.90
C ALA A 21 7.77 -5.13 -6.03
N VAL A 22 6.83 -4.57 -5.25
CA VAL A 22 5.88 -5.36 -4.46
C VAL A 22 4.91 -6.11 -5.38
N ALA A 23 4.38 -5.48 -6.43
CA ALA A 23 3.50 -6.12 -7.40
C ALA A 23 4.20 -7.34 -8.04
N ASP A 24 5.44 -7.16 -8.51
CA ASP A 24 6.24 -8.21 -9.12
C ASP A 24 6.48 -9.38 -8.14
N ALA A 25 6.81 -9.08 -6.89
CA ALA A 25 7.01 -10.10 -5.86
C ALA A 25 5.71 -10.89 -5.58
N VAL A 26 4.56 -10.21 -5.52
CA VAL A 26 3.25 -10.84 -5.33
C VAL A 26 2.90 -11.75 -6.51
N THR A 27 3.05 -11.27 -7.74
CA THR A 27 2.73 -12.02 -8.96
C THR A 27 3.67 -13.22 -9.15
N SER A 28 4.96 -13.04 -8.93
CA SER A 28 5.96 -14.10 -9.04
C SER A 28 5.96 -15.08 -7.85
N ARG A 29 5.21 -14.78 -6.78
CA ARG A 29 5.26 -15.49 -5.49
C ARG A 29 6.67 -15.52 -4.89
N GLY A 30 7.43 -14.45 -5.13
CA GLY A 30 8.80 -14.28 -4.65
C GLY A 30 8.90 -13.55 -3.31
N ALA A 31 10.13 -13.35 -2.83
CA ALA A 31 10.43 -12.54 -1.66
C ALA A 31 11.08 -11.22 -2.08
N LEU A 32 10.68 -10.12 -1.44
CA LEU A 32 11.24 -8.78 -1.63
C LEU A 32 11.76 -8.26 -0.29
N VAL A 33 13.00 -7.78 -0.29
CA VAL A 33 13.55 -6.95 0.77
C VAL A 33 13.78 -5.57 0.18
N ALA A 34 13.16 -4.56 0.78
CA ALA A 34 13.29 -3.18 0.31
C ALA A 34 13.42 -2.23 1.50
N GLU A 35 14.30 -1.26 1.37
CA GLU A 35 14.41 -0.14 2.30
C GLU A 35 13.68 1.08 1.70
N ALA A 36 12.81 1.69 2.49
CA ALA A 36 12.20 2.96 2.14
C ALA A 36 12.32 3.91 3.33
N GLY A 37 12.84 5.12 3.10
CA GLY A 37 12.94 6.17 4.11
C GLY A 37 11.58 6.66 4.62
N THR A 38 11.55 7.40 5.73
CA THR A 38 10.32 8.04 6.24
C THR A 38 9.76 9.01 5.19
N GLY A 39 8.44 9.18 5.15
CA GLY A 39 7.80 10.08 4.18
C GLY A 39 7.78 9.59 2.73
N VAL A 40 8.38 8.44 2.38
CA VAL A 40 8.31 7.89 1.00
C VAL A 40 6.88 7.47 0.62
N GLY A 41 6.00 7.21 1.59
CA GLY A 41 4.65 6.72 1.33
C GLY A 41 4.59 5.19 1.19
N LYS A 42 5.46 4.48 1.93
CA LYS A 42 5.63 3.02 1.92
C LYS A 42 4.31 2.27 2.09
N THR A 43 3.44 2.76 2.98
CA THR A 43 2.12 2.16 3.23
C THR A 43 1.31 1.97 1.96
N TYR A 44 1.21 3.01 1.13
CA TYR A 44 0.44 2.92 -0.11
C TYR A 44 1.18 2.07 -1.14
N ALA A 45 2.52 2.13 -1.14
CA ALA A 45 3.33 1.34 -2.04
C ALA A 45 3.10 -0.17 -1.88
N TYR A 46 2.96 -0.69 -0.65
CA TYR A 46 2.64 -2.11 -0.47
C TYR A 46 1.14 -2.41 -0.47
N LEU A 47 0.27 -1.53 0.04
CA LEU A 47 -1.17 -1.84 0.11
C LEU A 47 -1.85 -1.84 -1.26
N VAL A 48 -1.51 -0.91 -2.15
CA VAL A 48 -2.14 -0.82 -3.47
C VAL A 48 -2.00 -2.13 -4.28
N PRO A 49 -0.78 -2.67 -4.49
CA PRO A 49 -0.64 -3.93 -5.22
C PRO A 49 -1.29 -5.12 -4.50
N LEU A 50 -1.24 -5.17 -3.15
CA LEU A 50 -1.91 -6.23 -2.38
C LEU A 50 -3.43 -6.22 -2.58
N LEU A 51 -4.05 -5.04 -2.54
CA LEU A 51 -5.49 -4.89 -2.74
C LEU A 51 -5.91 -5.25 -4.17
N LEU A 52 -5.12 -4.83 -5.17
CA LEU A 52 -5.39 -5.13 -6.58
C LEU A 52 -5.17 -6.61 -6.94
N ALA A 53 -4.32 -7.32 -6.20
CA ALA A 53 -4.11 -8.75 -6.39
C ALA A 53 -5.34 -9.60 -6.00
N GLY A 54 -6.29 -9.05 -5.22
CA GLY A 54 -7.57 -9.71 -4.90
C GLY A 54 -7.47 -10.96 -4.03
N GLY A 55 -6.32 -11.19 -3.39
CA GLY A 55 -6.06 -12.35 -2.53
C GLY A 55 -6.11 -12.03 -1.04
N ARG A 56 -5.90 -13.06 -0.20
CA ARG A 56 -5.68 -12.87 1.24
C ARG A 56 -4.23 -12.43 1.48
N ALA A 57 -4.06 -11.34 2.23
CA ALA A 57 -2.75 -10.81 2.61
C ALA A 57 -2.68 -10.60 4.13
N LEU A 58 -1.51 -10.83 4.71
CA LEU A 58 -1.19 -10.50 6.10
C LEU A 58 -0.17 -9.36 6.12
N VAL A 59 -0.50 -8.26 6.77
CA VAL A 59 0.40 -7.12 6.96
C VAL A 59 0.83 -7.09 8.43
N SER A 60 2.13 -7.23 8.69
CA SER A 60 2.72 -7.12 10.03
C SER A 60 3.44 -5.78 10.19
N THR A 61 3.29 -5.15 11.35
CA THR A 61 3.96 -3.88 11.68
C THR A 61 4.31 -3.82 13.16
N ALA A 62 5.29 -2.97 13.49
CA ALA A 62 6.01 -3.00 14.76
C ALA A 62 5.16 -2.65 16.01
N THR A 63 4.13 -1.81 15.88
CA THR A 63 3.38 -1.32 17.04
C THR A 63 1.87 -1.30 16.80
N LYS A 64 1.09 -1.38 17.89
CA LYS A 64 -0.37 -1.25 17.86
C LYS A 64 -0.82 0.06 17.19
N SER A 65 -0.15 1.17 17.48
CA SER A 65 -0.48 2.48 16.87
C SER A 65 -0.33 2.45 15.34
N LEU A 66 0.71 1.78 14.82
CA LEU A 66 0.88 1.60 13.37
C LEU A 66 -0.20 0.68 12.78
N GLN A 67 -0.61 -0.36 13.51
CA GLN A 67 -1.73 -1.22 13.11
C GLN A 67 -3.05 -0.45 13.06
N ASP A 68 -3.34 0.34 14.11
CA ASP A 68 -4.55 1.15 14.20
C ASP A 68 -4.57 2.21 13.08
N GLN A 69 -3.44 2.83 12.75
CA GLN A 69 -3.34 3.75 11.61
C GLN A 69 -3.64 3.05 10.29
N LEU A 70 -3.06 1.86 10.06
CA LEU A 70 -3.31 1.09 8.85
C LEU A 70 -4.79 0.73 8.72
N PHE A 71 -5.38 0.21 9.78
CA PHE A 71 -6.74 -0.32 9.80
C PHE A 71 -7.81 0.77 9.76
N LEU A 72 -7.68 1.82 10.57
CA LEU A 72 -8.72 2.83 10.74
C LEU A 72 -8.60 3.97 9.72
N ARG A 73 -7.44 4.16 9.08
CA ARG A 73 -7.19 5.32 8.22
C ARG A 73 -6.74 4.93 6.82
N ASP A 74 -5.67 4.16 6.70
CA ASP A 74 -5.04 3.95 5.39
C ASP A 74 -5.83 2.97 4.51
N LEU A 75 -6.29 1.85 5.07
CA LEU A 75 -7.09 0.85 4.35
C LEU A 75 -8.45 1.38 3.86
N PRO A 76 -9.28 2.04 4.70
CA PRO A 76 -10.54 2.62 4.23
C PRO A 76 -10.34 3.63 3.10
N ARG A 77 -9.34 4.51 3.21
CA ARG A 77 -9.02 5.50 2.16
C ARG A 77 -8.62 4.85 0.84
N LEU A 78 -7.79 3.81 0.89
CA LEU A 78 -7.35 3.11 -0.32
C LEU A 78 -8.50 2.30 -0.94
N ARG A 79 -9.29 1.61 -0.12
CA ARG A 79 -10.50 0.92 -0.58
C ARG A 79 -11.42 1.87 -1.35
N ASP A 80 -11.74 3.01 -0.75
CA ASP A 80 -12.66 3.99 -1.33
C ASP A 80 -12.09 4.60 -2.62
N ALA A 81 -10.80 4.93 -2.64
CA ALA A 81 -10.16 5.55 -3.80
C ALA A 81 -9.85 4.59 -4.96
N LEU A 82 -9.74 3.28 -4.69
CA LEU A 82 -9.54 2.24 -5.70
C LEU A 82 -10.86 1.59 -6.14
N GLY A 83 -11.95 1.77 -5.39
CA GLY A 83 -13.24 1.14 -5.69
C GLY A 83 -13.22 -0.38 -5.59
N VAL A 84 -12.33 -0.94 -4.77
CA VAL A 84 -12.20 -2.39 -4.59
C VAL A 84 -12.99 -2.87 -3.37
N PRO A 85 -13.72 -4.00 -3.45
CA PRO A 85 -14.32 -4.61 -2.28
C PRO A 85 -13.23 -5.24 -1.41
N VAL A 86 -13.08 -4.76 -0.17
CA VAL A 86 -12.12 -5.31 0.80
C VAL A 86 -12.88 -5.79 2.01
N THR A 87 -12.69 -7.07 2.36
CA THR A 87 -13.11 -7.64 3.63
C THR A 87 -11.93 -7.61 4.59
N LEU A 88 -12.12 -6.99 5.75
CA LEU A 88 -11.11 -6.86 6.81
C LEU A 88 -11.35 -7.90 7.90
#